data_AF-A0A0K2RMA0-F1
#
_entry.id   AF-A0A0K2RMA0-F1
#
_cell.length_a   1.000
_cell.length_b   1.000
_cell.length_c   1.000
_cell.angle_alpha   90.00
_cell.angle_beta   90.00
_cell.angle_gamma   90.00
#
_symmetry.space_group_name_H-M   'P 1'
#
loop_
_entity.id
_entity.type
_entity.pdbx_description
1 polymer ?
#
loop_
_entity_poly.entity_id
_entity_poly.type
_entity_poly.pdbx_seq_one_letter_code
_entity_poly.pdbx_strand_id
1 'polypeptide(L)'
;METVNQLLDSIKDVGRDAVRGGYSRAVYSTPELDLRHWFIEQAQQRGLGVETDRNGIIWPGGESPRTVRSLPAATSIPSRAGRL
;
A
#
# COMPACT_ATOMS: atom_id res chain seq x y z
N MET A 1 -6.61 -11.34 12.32
CA MET A 1 -6.23 -10.00 11.83
C MET A 1 -5.25 -9.41 12.83
N GLU A 2 -4.07 -8.99 12.39
CA GLU A 2 -3.09 -8.37 13.27
C GLU A 2 -3.59 -7.02 13.78
N THR A 3 -3.30 -6.73 15.04
CA THR A 3 -3.55 -5.43 15.65
C THR A 3 -2.45 -4.43 15.28
N VAL A 4 -2.74 -3.15 15.46
CA VAL A 4 -1.75 -2.07 15.24
C VAL A 4 -0.50 -2.29 16.10
N ASN A 5 -0.67 -2.69 17.36
CA ASN A 5 0.48 -2.94 18.25
C ASN A 5 1.35 -4.10 17.77
N GLN A 6 0.74 -5.16 17.23
CA GLN A 6 1.50 -6.28 16.65
C GLN A 6 2.32 -5.85 15.42
N LEU A 7 1.78 -4.94 14.61
CA LEU A 7 2.53 -4.37 13.48
C LEU A 7 3.69 -3.51 13.94
N LEU A 8 3.49 -2.65 14.94
CA LEU A 8 4.56 -1.83 15.50
C LEU A 8 5.64 -2.70 16.16
N ASP A 9 5.25 -3.75 16.87
CA ASP A 9 6.18 -4.70 17.50
C ASP A 9 7.05 -5.42 16.47
N SER A 10 6.51 -5.72 15.27
CA SER A 10 7.26 -6.40 14.21
C SER A 10 8.44 -5.59 13.65
N ILE A 11 8.45 -4.27 13.84
CA ILE A 11 9.51 -3.35 13.37
C ILE A 11 10.22 -2.60 14.49
N LYS A 12 9.99 -2.99 15.75
CA LYS A 12 10.49 -2.27 16.95
C LYS A 12 12.01 -2.27 17.09
N ASP A 13 12.70 -3.22 16.47
CA ASP A 13 14.16 -3.34 16.55
C ASP A 13 14.85 -2.82 15.29
N VAL A 14 14.09 -2.51 14.23
CA VAL A 14 14.64 -2.05 12.95
C VAL A 14 15.22 -0.64 13.11
N GLY A 15 16.54 -0.51 13.00
CA GLY A 15 17.24 0.76 13.15
C GLY A 15 17.31 1.29 14.58
N ARG A 16 17.12 0.44 15.60
CA ARG A 16 17.32 0.85 17.00
C ARG A 16 18.77 1.24 17.22
N ASP A 17 19.02 2.46 17.71
CA ASP A 17 20.36 2.98 17.95
C ASP A 17 20.71 2.87 19.43
N ALA A 18 21.58 1.92 19.79
CA ALA A 18 22.00 1.69 21.17
C ALA A 18 22.95 2.77 21.71
N VAL A 19 23.60 3.53 20.82
CA VAL A 19 24.60 4.55 21.21
C VAL A 19 23.92 5.90 21.41
N ARG A 20 23.10 6.33 20.45
CA ARG A 20 22.37 7.61 20.54
C ARG A 20 21.05 7.50 21.31
N GLY A 21 20.52 6.28 21.46
CA GLY A 21 19.15 6.05 21.91
C GLY A 21 18.14 6.26 20.78
N GLY A 22 16.98 5.62 20.89
CA GLY A 22 15.91 5.73 19.90
C GLY A 22 16.20 4.97 18.61
N TYR A 23 15.96 5.61 17.45
CA TYR A 23 16.12 5.01 16.13
C TYR A 23 16.98 5.87 15.21
N SER A 24 17.90 5.23 14.49
CA SER A 24 18.69 5.81 13.41
C SER A 24 18.31 5.14 12.08
N ARG A 25 17.62 5.88 11.22
CA ARG A 25 17.06 5.40 9.94
C ARG A 25 17.31 6.44 8.84
N ALA A 26 18.58 6.66 8.51
CA ALA A 26 18.94 7.59 7.45
C ALA A 26 18.41 7.10 6.09
N VAL A 27 18.18 8.02 5.16
CA VAL A 27 17.69 7.69 3.81
C VAL A 27 18.68 6.72 3.13
N TYR A 28 18.15 5.62 2.57
CA TYR A 28 18.90 4.52 1.94
C TYR A 28 19.84 3.74 2.87
N SER A 29 19.72 3.91 4.19
CA SER A 29 20.39 3.02 5.14
C SER A 29 19.69 1.66 5.19
N THR A 30 20.41 0.61 5.58
CA THR A 30 19.83 -0.73 5.79
C THR A 30 18.52 -0.72 6.58
N PRO A 31 18.41 -0.07 7.76
CA PRO A 31 17.14 -0.08 8.49
C PRO A 31 16.00 0.70 7.80
N GLU A 32 16.31 1.67 6.93
CA GLU A 32 15.26 2.32 6.12
C GLU A 32 14.78 1.39 4.99
N LEU A 33 15.70 0.70 4.32
CA LEU A 33 15.36 -0.28 3.28
C LEU A 33 14.58 -1.47 3.84
N ASP A 34 14.93 -1.95 5.05
CA ASP A 34 14.20 -3.01 5.73
C ASP A 34 12.74 -2.60 6.04
N LEU A 35 12.52 -1.35 6.48
CA LEU A 35 11.17 -0.82 6.70
C LEU A 35 10.38 -0.67 5.41
N ARG A 36 11.05 -0.27 4.34
CA ARG A 36 10.45 -0.15 3.01
C ARG A 36 9.98 -1.52 2.51
N HIS A 37 10.80 -2.54 2.68
CA HIS A 37 10.43 -3.92 2.37
C HIS A 37 9.25 -4.38 3.23
N TRP A 38 9.32 -4.21 4.55
CA TRP A 38 8.24 -4.55 5.47
C TRP A 38 6.92 -3.87 5.09
N PHE A 39 6.94 -2.58 4.76
CA PHE A 39 5.75 -1.83 4.37
C PHE A 39 5.11 -2.43 3.11
N ILE A 40 5.93 -2.77 2.11
CA ILE A 40 5.45 -3.40 0.86
C ILE A 40 4.80 -4.75 1.15
N GLU A 41 5.43 -5.59 1.96
CA GLU A 41 4.88 -6.90 2.36
C GLU A 41 3.54 -6.73 3.10
N GLN A 42 3.47 -5.81 4.06
CA GLN A 42 2.25 -5.57 4.83
C GLN A 42 1.12 -5.02 3.96
N ALA A 43 1.42 -4.17 2.98
CA ALA A 43 0.45 -3.70 2.00
C ALA A 43 -0.06 -4.86 1.12
N GLN A 44 0.85 -5.68 0.60
CA GLN A 44 0.51 -6.84 -0.24
C GLN A 44 -0.36 -7.87 0.49
N GLN A 45 -0.03 -8.19 1.75
CA GLN A 45 -0.84 -9.08 2.59
C GLN A 45 -2.28 -8.59 2.79
N ARG A 46 -2.49 -7.28 2.71
CA ARG A 46 -3.80 -6.62 2.82
C ARG A 46 -4.48 -6.39 1.46
N GLY A 47 -3.85 -6.86 0.37
CA GLY A 47 -4.37 -6.69 -0.99
C GLY A 47 -4.24 -5.26 -1.52
N LEU A 48 -3.40 -4.41 -0.91
CA LEU A 48 -3.15 -3.05 -1.37
C LEU A 48 -2.05 -3.05 -2.43
N GLY A 49 -2.23 -2.24 -3.48
CA GLY A 49 -1.14 -1.87 -4.38
C GLY A 49 -0.15 -0.95 -3.66
N VAL A 50 1.09 -0.89 -4.13
CA VAL A 50 2.12 0.05 -3.64
C VAL A 50 2.66 0.82 -4.82
N GLU A 51 2.72 2.13 -4.69
CA GLU A 51 3.35 3.03 -5.66
C GLU A 51 4.60 3.66 -5.05
N THR A 52 5.57 3.99 -5.90
CA THR A 52 6.78 4.72 -5.51
C THR A 52 7.01 5.85 -6.50
N ASP A 53 7.15 7.08 -5.99
CA ASP A 53 7.46 8.22 -6.85
C ASP A 53 8.96 8.35 -7.17
N ARG A 54 9.30 9.35 -7.98
CA ARG A 54 10.70 9.65 -8.36
C ARG A 54 11.56 10.10 -7.17
N ASN A 55 10.96 10.58 -6.09
CA ASN A 55 11.66 10.98 -4.87
C ASN A 55 11.88 9.79 -3.93
N GLY A 56 11.33 8.62 -4.25
CA GLY A 56 11.39 7.43 -3.42
C GLY A 56 10.39 7.45 -2.27
N ILE A 57 9.32 8.23 -2.32
CA ILE A 57 8.22 8.13 -1.34
C ILE A 57 7.34 6.95 -1.76
N ILE A 58 6.95 6.11 -0.78
CA ILE A 58 6.05 4.97 -0.98
C ILE A 58 4.69 5.23 -0.33
N TRP A 59 3.62 4.83 -1.02
CA TRP A 59 2.25 4.90 -0.48
C TRP A 59 1.39 3.77 -1.03
N PRO A 60 0.28 3.42 -0.35
CA PRO A 60 -0.67 2.48 -0.90
C PRO A 60 -1.39 3.14 -2.09
N GLY A 61 -1.32 2.50 -3.26
CA GLY A 61 -1.98 2.97 -4.48
C GLY A 61 -3.48 2.73 -4.45
N GLY A 62 -4.24 3.51 -5.21
CA GLY A 62 -5.71 3.44 -5.27
C GLY A 62 -6.26 2.19 -5.96
N GLU A 63 -5.42 1.43 -6.66
CA GLU A 63 -5.85 0.32 -7.52
C GLU A 63 -4.84 -0.84 -7.45
N SER A 64 -5.22 -1.95 -6.80
CA SER A 64 -4.53 -3.22 -7.05
C SER A 64 -4.89 -3.70 -8.47
N PRO A 65 -3.94 -4.09 -9.35
CA PRO A 65 -4.23 -4.50 -10.73
C PRO A 65 -5.05 -5.81 -10.84
N ARG A 66 -5.52 -6.36 -9.71
CA ARG A 66 -6.28 -7.60 -9.68
C ARG A 66 -7.77 -7.31 -9.82
N THR A 67 -8.23 -7.53 -11.05
CA THR A 67 -9.62 -7.74 -11.51
C THR A 67 -10.21 -6.56 -12.27
N VAL A 68 -9.87 -6.46 -13.55
CA VAL A 68 -10.88 -6.05 -14.53
C VAL A 68 -11.92 -7.19 -14.56
N ARG A 69 -13.03 -7.03 -13.86
CA ARG A 69 -14.19 -7.90 -14.10
C ARG A 69 -14.73 -7.46 -15.44
N SER A 70 -14.46 -8.22 -16.50
CA SER A 70 -15.10 -7.98 -17.80
C SER A 70 -16.61 -8.13 -17.58
N LEU A 71 -17.33 -7.02 -17.52
CA LEU A 71 -18.78 -7.05 -17.69
C LEU A 71 -19.03 -7.13 -19.19
N PRO A 72 -19.90 -8.04 -19.67
CA PRO A 72 -20.30 -8.02 -21.06
C PRO A 72 -21.00 -6.68 -21.33
N ALA A 73 -20.57 -6.01 -22.40
CA ALA A 73 -21.21 -4.80 -22.89
C ALA A 73 -22.66 -5.11 -23.28
N ALA A 74 -23.61 -4.87 -22.39
CA ALA A 74 -25.02 -4.86 -22.73
C ALA A 74 -25.81 -4.07 -21.68
N THR A 75 -26.25 -2.87 -22.06
CA THR A 75 -27.67 -2.51 -22.06
C THR A 75 -27.83 -1.21 -22.84
N SER A 76 -28.32 -1.34 -24.07
CA SER A 76 -28.91 -0.23 -24.81
C SER A 76 -30.19 0.19 -24.08
N ILE A 77 -30.28 1.46 -23.67
CA ILE A 77 -31.50 2.04 -23.11
C ILE A 77 -32.44 2.38 -24.28
N PRO A 78 -33.68 1.87 -24.35
CA PRO A 78 -34.61 2.31 -25.38
C PRO A 78 -35.17 3.69 -25.01
N SER A 79 -34.95 4.68 -25.88
CA SER A 79 -35.58 6.00 -25.80
C SER A 79 -37.10 5.87 -25.88
N ARG A 80 -37.80 6.15 -24.77
CA ARG A 80 -39.25 6.34 -24.76
C ARG A 80 -39.52 7.84 -24.97
N ALA A 81 -39.85 8.23 -26.19
CA ALA A 81 -40.45 9.52 -26.48
C ALA A 81 -41.65 9.30 -27.40
N GLY A 82 -42.83 9.27 -26.79
CA GLY A 82 -44.10 9.29 -27.49
C GLY A 82 -45.12 10.01 -26.63
N ARG A 83 -45.67 11.10 -27.20
CA ARG A 83 -46.88 11.84 -26.80
C ARG A 83 -46.68 12.73 -25.55
N LEU A 84 -46.98 14.02 -25.57
CA LEU A 84 -48.11 14.74 -26.15
C LEU A 84 -47.69 16.00 -26.91
#